data_AF-A0A7S0ASG9-F1
#
_entry.id   AF-A0A7S0ASG9-F1
#
_cell.length_a   1.000
_cell.length_b   1.000
_cell.length_c   1.000
_cell.angle_alpha   90.00
_cell.angle_beta   90.00
_cell.angle_gamma   90.00
#
_symmetry.space_group_name_H-M   'P 1'
#
loop_
_entity.id
_entity.type
_entity.pdbx_description
1 polymer ?
#
loop_
_entity_poly.entity_id
_entity_poly.type
_entity_poly.pdbx_seq_one_letter_code
_entity_poly.pdbx_strand_id
1 'polypeptide(L)'
;WAWNPVTIYRIREPNLSTLKETSLTKWDSLELKYTDGPHNAEAMMIDPVSGMIFILTKSSGSIWMTPQKWGAGSTSMTLAKKGRIDSMPDSLTGIDISPDGKELVVKYYDTILYYCMGTRQYNNPGSAWQDIVEVLTNSEGIRVPYKEEPQGEAVCFGQDFNAGLFTLSESRGSSEFPLIHHARL
;
A
#
# COMPACT_ATOMS: atom_id res chain seq x y z
N TRP A 1 13.70 25.03 9.54
CA TRP A 1 12.41 24.94 8.83
C TRP A 1 11.69 23.71 9.37
N ALA A 2 10.46 23.83 9.86
CA ALA A 2 9.64 22.68 10.24
C ALA A 2 8.78 22.29 9.04
N TRP A 3 8.78 21.01 8.67
CA TRP A 3 7.96 20.50 7.57
C TRP A 3 6.52 20.29 8.02
N ASN A 4 5.58 20.31 7.08
CA ASN A 4 4.21 19.88 7.36
C ASN A 4 4.21 18.37 7.71
N PRO A 5 3.49 17.95 8.75
CA PRO A 5 3.39 16.55 9.12
C PRO A 5 2.62 15.76 8.07
N VAL A 6 3.07 14.53 7.78
CA VAL A 6 2.26 13.55 7.04
C VAL A 6 1.43 12.78 8.06
N THR A 7 0.11 12.67 7.85
CA THR A 7 -0.79 12.04 8.84
C THR A 7 -1.58 10.92 8.19
N ILE A 8 -1.61 9.76 8.84
CA ILE A 8 -2.54 8.69 8.50
C ILE A 8 -3.77 8.81 9.39
N TYR A 9 -4.95 8.74 8.78
CA TYR A 9 -6.22 8.63 9.48
C TYR A 9 -6.74 7.20 9.39
N ARG A 10 -7.20 6.65 10.51
CA ARG A 10 -7.87 5.34 10.56
C ARG A 10 -9.29 5.52 11.05
N ILE A 11 -10.22 5.05 10.23
CA ILE A 11 -11.65 5.16 10.47
C ILE A 11 -12.19 3.73 10.56
N ARG A 12 -13.11 3.49 11.50
CA ARG A 12 -13.84 2.21 11.51
C ARG A 12 -14.74 2.17 10.30
N GLU A 13 -14.59 1.13 9.48
CA GLU A 13 -15.43 0.94 8.29
C GLU A 13 -16.93 1.03 8.67
N PRO A 14 -17.69 1.95 8.05
CA PRO A 14 -19.09 2.14 8.38
C PRO A 14 -19.94 0.97 7.89
N ASN A 15 -20.87 0.50 8.72
CA ASN A 15 -21.88 -0.46 8.26
C ASN A 15 -22.95 0.27 7.45
N LEU A 16 -22.84 0.15 6.12
CA LEU A 16 -23.72 0.81 5.14
C LEU A 16 -25.21 0.48 5.34
N SER A 17 -25.55 -0.71 5.84
CA SER A 17 -26.96 -1.08 6.11
C SER A 17 -27.60 -0.30 7.26
N THR A 18 -26.78 0.29 8.13
CA THR A 18 -27.23 1.02 9.32
C THR A 18 -26.83 2.49 9.30
N LEU A 19 -26.16 2.93 8.23
CA LEU A 19 -25.61 4.27 8.13
C LEU A 19 -26.74 5.29 7.96
N LYS A 20 -26.92 6.15 8.97
CA LYS A 20 -27.90 7.25 8.94
C LYS A 20 -27.27 8.61 8.67
N GLU A 21 -26.00 8.76 9.05
CA GLU A 21 -25.20 9.98 8.95
C GLU A 21 -23.97 9.68 8.10
N THR A 22 -23.71 10.51 7.09
CA THR A 22 -22.53 10.40 6.21
C THR A 22 -21.33 11.18 6.74
N SER A 23 -21.52 11.92 7.85
CA SER A 23 -20.46 12.70 8.49
C SER A 23 -19.61 11.82 9.41
N LEU A 24 -18.30 11.82 9.21
CA LEU A 24 -17.36 11.16 10.12
C LEU A 24 -17.12 12.02 11.35
N THR A 25 -17.31 11.45 12.55
CA THR A 25 -17.09 12.16 13.83
C THR A 25 -16.02 11.53 14.71
N LYS A 26 -15.47 10.38 14.31
CA LYS A 26 -14.45 9.64 15.07
C LYS A 26 -13.44 9.02 14.12
N TRP A 27 -12.17 9.24 14.41
CA TRP A 27 -11.03 8.65 13.72
C TRP A 27 -9.83 8.60 14.65
N ASP A 28 -8.93 7.67 14.42
CA ASP A 28 -7.58 7.72 14.97
C ASP A 28 -6.68 8.47 13.98
N SER A 29 -5.65 9.15 14.50
CA SER A 29 -4.64 9.82 13.69
C SER A 29 -3.24 9.41 14.13
N LEU A 30 -2.35 9.20 13.17
CA LEU A 30 -0.93 8.94 13.40
C LEU A 30 -0.09 9.92 12.57
N GLU A 31 0.66 10.79 13.25
CA GLU A 31 1.64 11.66 12.61
C GLU A 31 2.90 10.87 12.25
N LEU A 32 3.36 11.01 11.01
CA LEU A 32 4.54 10.36 10.48
C LEU A 32 5.63 11.38 10.20
N LYS A 33 6.85 11.03 10.60
CA LYS A 33 8.05 11.85 10.41
C LYS A 33 9.04 11.09 9.55
N TYR A 34 9.28 11.60 8.35
CA TYR A 34 10.42 11.19 7.54
C TYR A 34 11.68 11.82 8.10
N THR A 35 12.77 11.06 8.17
CA THR A 35 14.05 11.55 8.71
C THR A 35 14.72 12.59 7.81
N ASP A 36 14.32 12.66 6.54
CA ASP A 36 14.84 13.55 5.50
C ASP A 36 13.77 14.52 4.93
N GLY A 37 12.61 14.60 5.57
CA GLY A 37 11.49 15.47 5.17
C GLY A 37 10.39 14.74 4.38
N PRO A 38 9.18 15.31 4.27
CA PRO A 38 8.07 14.67 3.57
C PRO A 38 8.38 14.39 2.10
N HIS A 39 7.91 13.24 1.60
CA HIS A 39 8.05 12.84 0.21
C HIS A 39 6.70 12.78 -0.49
N ASN A 40 6.73 12.87 -1.83
CA ASN A 40 5.59 12.46 -2.64
C ASN A 40 5.43 10.93 -2.56
N ALA A 41 4.48 10.45 -1.78
CA ALA A 41 4.15 9.05 -1.60
C ALA A 41 2.78 8.75 -2.18
N GLU A 42 2.70 7.73 -3.02
CA GLU A 42 1.48 7.33 -3.75
C GLU A 42 1.03 5.92 -3.36
N ALA A 43 1.82 5.20 -2.57
CA ALA A 43 1.58 3.81 -2.26
C ALA A 43 1.76 3.56 -0.76
N MET A 44 0.75 2.95 -0.15
CA MET A 44 0.74 2.59 1.27
C MET A 44 0.05 1.24 1.46
N MET A 45 0.58 0.42 2.36
CA MET A 45 -0.07 -0.80 2.82
C MET A 45 0.20 -1.05 4.30
N ILE A 46 -0.59 -1.93 4.91
CA ILE A 46 -0.31 -2.47 6.24
C ILE A 46 0.03 -3.94 6.07
N ASP A 47 1.18 -4.34 6.56
CA ASP A 47 1.55 -5.75 6.57
C ASP A 47 0.65 -6.53 7.56
N PRO A 48 -0.16 -7.51 7.11
CA PRO A 48 -1.04 -8.29 7.98
C PRO A 48 -0.28 -9.14 9.01
N VAL A 49 1.00 -9.44 8.78
CA VAL A 49 1.81 -10.25 9.71
C VAL A 49 2.43 -9.38 10.79
N SER A 50 3.24 -8.37 10.45
CA SER A 50 3.91 -7.51 11.43
C SER A 50 3.01 -6.40 12.00
N GLY A 51 1.96 -6.01 11.28
CA GLY A 51 1.12 -4.84 11.58
C GLY A 51 1.81 -3.50 11.31
N MET A 52 2.99 -3.50 10.70
CA MET A 52 3.73 -2.29 10.34
C MET A 52 3.17 -1.68 9.06
N ILE A 53 3.18 -0.35 9.00
CA ILE A 53 2.74 0.41 7.84
C ILE A 53 3.94 0.62 6.93
N PHE A 54 3.77 0.31 5.65
CA PHE A 54 4.74 0.60 4.59
C PHE A 54 4.25 1.76 3.75
N ILE A 55 5.16 2.64 3.37
CA ILE A 55 4.90 3.80 2.52
C ILE A 55 6.01 3.90 1.48
N LEU A 56 5.61 3.99 0.22
CA LEU A 56 6.53 4.04 -0.91
C LEU A 56 6.38 5.35 -1.67
N THR A 57 7.52 5.93 -2.06
CA THR A 57 7.56 7.22 -2.74
C THR A 57 7.41 7.08 -4.26
N LYS A 58 6.65 7.97 -4.91
CA LYS A 58 6.30 7.94 -6.33
C LYS A 58 7.50 7.77 -7.27
N SER A 59 8.49 8.64 -7.13
CA SER A 59 9.59 8.74 -8.11
C SER A 59 10.86 8.02 -7.68
N SER A 60 11.12 7.89 -6.38
CA SER A 60 12.38 7.27 -5.92
C SER A 60 12.23 5.78 -5.57
N GLY A 61 10.99 5.29 -5.48
CA GLY A 61 10.70 3.94 -4.99
C GLY A 61 11.12 3.67 -3.56
N SER A 62 11.53 4.71 -2.81
CA SER A 62 12.03 4.57 -1.45
C SER A 62 10.98 3.88 -0.59
N ILE A 63 11.39 2.82 0.10
CA ILE A 63 10.56 2.03 1.00
C ILE A 63 10.76 2.58 2.41
N TRP A 64 9.69 3.15 2.96
CA TRP A 64 9.62 3.63 4.33
C TRP A 64 8.67 2.76 5.12
N MET A 65 8.94 2.60 6.41
CA MET A 65 8.03 1.87 7.29
C MET A 65 7.99 2.45 8.70
N THR A 66 6.87 2.23 9.38
CA THR A 66 6.79 2.44 10.84
C THR A 66 7.70 1.45 11.57
N PRO A 67 8.39 1.86 12.65
CA PRO A 67 9.30 0.97 13.38
C PRO A 67 8.58 -0.13 14.17
N GLN A 68 7.27 -0.02 14.34
CA GLN A 68 6.41 -0.95 15.08
C GLN A 68 4.96 -0.81 14.60
N LYS A 69 4.09 -1.75 14.97
CA LYS A 69 2.66 -1.69 14.66
C LYS A 69 1.98 -0.45 15.25
N TRP A 70 0.98 0.08 14.55
CA TRP A 70 0.16 1.20 15.05
C TRP A 70 -0.81 0.73 16.15
N GLY A 71 -0.36 0.86 17.41
CA GLY A 71 -1.13 0.54 18.61
C GLY A 71 -1.92 1.70 19.19
N ALA A 72 -2.79 1.40 20.16
CA ALA A 72 -3.53 2.40 20.93
C ALA A 72 -2.58 3.40 21.61
N GLY A 73 -2.92 4.69 21.58
CA GLY A 73 -2.13 5.77 22.16
C GLY A 73 -0.91 6.22 21.34
N SER A 74 -0.60 5.56 20.22
CA SER A 74 0.43 6.06 19.29
C SER A 74 -0.08 7.31 18.58
N THR A 75 0.54 8.46 18.86
CA THR A 75 0.20 9.75 18.25
C THR A 75 1.18 10.17 17.16
N SER A 76 2.43 9.71 17.22
CA SER A 76 3.42 9.94 16.18
C SER A 76 4.47 8.82 16.07
N MET A 77 5.05 8.65 14.88
CA MET A 77 6.17 7.74 14.62
C MET A 77 7.16 8.33 13.62
N THR A 78 8.45 8.10 13.86
CA THR A 78 9.50 8.38 12.88
C THR A 78 9.69 7.16 11.98
N LEU A 79 9.54 7.36 10.68
CA LEU A 79 9.67 6.30 9.68
C LEU A 79 11.14 5.88 9.53
N ALA A 80 11.35 4.59 9.31
CA ALA A 80 12.64 4.04 8.94
C ALA A 80 12.69 3.81 7.43
N LYS A 81 13.70 4.36 6.74
CA LYS A 81 14.01 4.02 5.35
C LYS A 81 14.65 2.64 5.32
N LYS A 82 14.13 1.72 4.52
CA LYS A 82 14.63 0.33 4.42
C LYS A 82 15.30 -0.02 3.10
N GLY A 83 15.09 0.81 2.09
CA GLY A 83 15.65 0.59 0.76
C GLY A 83 14.86 1.36 -0.27
N ARG A 84 14.88 0.87 -1.50
CA ARG A 84 14.02 1.31 -2.59
C ARG A 84 13.67 0.10 -3.45
N ILE A 85 12.53 0.15 -4.13
CA ILE A 85 12.22 -0.86 -5.16
C ILE A 85 13.35 -0.84 -6.21
N ASP A 86 13.83 -2.03 -6.59
CA ASP A 86 14.80 -2.14 -7.66
C ASP A 86 14.13 -2.07 -9.05
N SER A 87 14.82 -1.48 -10.01
CA SER A 87 14.40 -1.45 -11.42
C SER A 87 12.92 -1.05 -11.64
N MET A 88 12.48 0.06 -11.03
CA MET A 88 11.12 0.57 -11.22
C MET A 88 11.01 1.54 -12.42
N PRO A 89 9.88 1.53 -13.16
CA PRO A 89 9.49 2.69 -13.96
C PRO A 89 9.12 3.85 -13.02
N ASP A 90 9.48 5.10 -13.37
CA ASP A 90 9.29 6.33 -12.57
C ASP A 90 7.81 6.75 -12.40
N SER A 91 6.96 5.86 -11.89
CA SER A 91 5.51 5.98 -11.99
C SER A 91 4.73 5.11 -10.99
N LEU A 92 5.26 4.91 -9.78
CA LEU A 92 4.56 4.13 -8.75
C LEU A 92 3.23 4.80 -8.37
N THR A 93 2.13 4.06 -8.43
CA THR A 93 0.79 4.55 -8.08
C THR A 93 0.09 3.73 -7.02
N GLY A 94 0.50 2.49 -6.78
CA GLY A 94 -0.16 1.67 -5.77
C GLY A 94 0.67 0.49 -5.29
N ILE A 95 0.30 -0.02 -4.12
CA ILE A 95 0.79 -1.27 -3.56
C ILE A 95 -0.33 -1.90 -2.74
N ASP A 96 -0.43 -3.22 -2.77
CA ASP A 96 -1.28 -3.95 -1.85
C ASP A 96 -0.67 -5.31 -1.50
N ILE A 97 -1.02 -5.82 -0.32
CA ILE A 97 -0.61 -7.12 0.17
C ILE A 97 -1.86 -7.96 0.45
N SER A 98 -1.85 -9.19 -0.05
CA SER A 98 -2.96 -10.12 0.12
C SER A 98 -3.32 -10.33 1.61
N PRO A 99 -4.58 -10.63 1.94
CA PRO A 99 -5.04 -10.77 3.33
C PRO A 99 -4.26 -11.80 4.17
N ASP A 100 -3.74 -12.86 3.54
CA ASP A 100 -2.93 -13.89 4.20
C ASP A 100 -1.42 -13.58 4.19
N GLY A 101 -1.04 -12.44 3.61
CA GLY A 101 0.32 -11.93 3.59
C GLY A 101 1.28 -12.67 2.65
N LYS A 102 0.78 -13.54 1.76
CA LYS A 102 1.60 -14.40 0.91
C LYS A 102 1.97 -13.79 -0.43
N GLU A 103 1.28 -12.74 -0.84
CA GLU A 103 1.39 -12.16 -2.16
C GLU A 103 1.31 -10.64 -2.07
N LEU A 104 2.06 -9.97 -2.93
CA LEU A 104 2.17 -8.53 -3.03
C LEU A 104 1.92 -8.10 -4.48
N VAL A 105 1.24 -6.98 -4.68
CA VAL A 105 1.14 -6.32 -5.98
C VAL A 105 1.61 -4.89 -5.88
N VAL A 106 2.35 -4.45 -6.90
CA VAL A 106 2.82 -3.08 -7.06
C VAL A 106 2.29 -2.57 -8.40
N LYS A 107 1.62 -1.42 -8.38
CA LYS A 107 1.07 -0.78 -9.58
C LYS A 107 1.91 0.41 -9.98
N TYR A 108 2.17 0.46 -11.27
CA TYR A 108 2.65 1.61 -12.01
C TYR A 108 1.58 2.02 -13.03
N TYR A 109 1.75 3.16 -13.69
CA TYR A 109 0.79 3.61 -14.72
C TYR A 109 0.55 2.56 -15.81
N ASP A 110 1.60 1.91 -16.29
CA ASP A 110 1.58 1.02 -17.45
C ASP A 110 1.64 -0.48 -17.10
N THR A 111 1.93 -0.83 -15.84
CA THR A 111 2.28 -2.20 -15.44
C THR A 111 1.80 -2.50 -14.03
N ILE A 112 1.43 -3.75 -13.78
CA ILE A 112 1.28 -4.30 -12.43
C ILE A 112 2.31 -5.43 -12.28
N LEU A 113 3.12 -5.34 -11.23
CA LEU A 113 4.07 -6.37 -10.83
C LEU A 113 3.50 -7.14 -9.63
N TYR A 114 3.54 -8.45 -9.72
CA TYR A 114 3.04 -9.37 -8.72
C TYR A 114 4.21 -10.17 -8.12
N TYR A 115 4.19 -10.39 -6.82
CA TYR A 115 5.26 -11.08 -6.11
C TYR A 115 4.71 -12.14 -5.15
N CYS A 116 5.33 -13.32 -5.16
CA CYS A 116 5.07 -14.38 -4.18
C CYS A 116 6.03 -14.26 -3.00
N MET A 117 5.49 -14.12 -1.80
CA MET A 117 6.19 -14.00 -0.52
C MET A 117 6.50 -15.37 0.10
N GLY A 118 7.08 -16.28 -0.69
CA GLY A 118 7.25 -17.71 -0.37
C GLY A 118 7.63 -18.04 1.08
N THR A 119 8.92 -18.02 1.42
CA THR A 119 9.46 -18.42 2.74
C THR A 119 9.30 -17.36 3.83
N ARG A 120 8.22 -16.57 3.75
CA ARG A 120 7.98 -15.46 4.67
C ARG A 120 7.89 -15.94 6.12
N GLN A 121 8.45 -15.15 7.02
CA GLN A 121 8.56 -15.49 8.44
C GLN A 121 7.25 -15.30 9.22
N TYR A 122 6.20 -16.06 8.90
CA TYR A 122 4.88 -15.96 9.55
C TYR A 122 4.92 -16.18 11.08
N ASN A 123 5.85 -17.01 11.55
CA ASN A 123 6.03 -17.31 12.97
C ASN A 123 6.94 -16.32 13.70
N ASN A 124 7.52 -15.33 13.00
CA ASN A 124 8.33 -14.27 13.59
C ASN A 124 7.89 -12.89 13.07
N PRO A 125 6.73 -12.37 13.54
CA PRO A 125 6.14 -11.15 13.01
C PRO A 125 7.04 -9.91 13.07
N GLY A 126 7.91 -9.84 14.09
CA GLY A 126 8.86 -8.72 14.23
C GLY A 126 9.92 -8.66 13.12
N SER A 127 10.12 -9.76 12.41
CA SER A 127 11.06 -9.88 11.28
C SER A 127 10.41 -10.28 9.95
N ALA A 128 9.08 -10.32 9.87
CA ALA A 128 8.36 -10.67 8.64
C ALA A 128 8.34 -9.53 7.61
N TRP A 129 8.75 -8.32 8.02
CA TRP A 129 8.85 -7.14 7.16
C TRP A 129 10.09 -7.20 6.25
N GLN A 130 11.15 -7.90 6.68
CA GLN A 130 12.38 -8.07 5.89
C GLN A 130 12.08 -8.76 4.57
N ASP A 131 11.21 -9.77 4.57
CA ASP A 131 10.84 -10.51 3.37
C ASP A 131 10.12 -9.59 2.33
N ILE A 132 9.38 -8.57 2.80
CA ILE A 132 8.74 -7.57 1.92
C ILE A 132 9.81 -6.70 1.28
N VAL A 133 10.76 -6.22 2.08
CA VAL A 133 11.85 -5.38 1.57
C VAL A 133 12.68 -6.18 0.57
N GLU A 134 13.06 -7.41 0.92
CA GLU A 134 13.85 -8.32 0.10
C GLU A 134 13.21 -8.54 -1.28
N VAL A 135 11.93 -8.88 -1.33
CA VAL A 135 11.26 -9.14 -2.61
C VAL A 135 11.17 -7.88 -3.47
N LEU A 136 10.92 -6.72 -2.84
CA LEU A 136 10.84 -5.44 -3.55
C LEU A 136 12.22 -4.95 -4.03
N THR A 137 13.30 -5.32 -3.36
CA THR A 137 14.66 -4.86 -3.70
C THR A 137 15.41 -5.83 -4.61
N ASN A 138 15.06 -7.11 -4.63
CA ASN A 138 15.86 -8.14 -5.31
C ASN A 138 15.06 -9.01 -6.29
N SER A 139 13.81 -8.66 -6.60
CA SER A 139 12.98 -9.36 -7.58
C SER A 139 12.39 -8.41 -8.61
N GLU A 140 12.36 -8.84 -9.87
CA GLU A 140 11.68 -8.12 -10.96
C GLU A 140 10.15 -8.30 -10.92
N GLY A 141 9.66 -9.24 -10.10
CA GLY A 141 8.23 -9.59 -10.04
C GLY A 141 7.72 -10.28 -11.30
N ILE A 142 6.44 -10.66 -11.27
CA ILE A 142 5.73 -11.28 -12.39
C ILE A 142 4.79 -10.22 -12.95
N ARG A 143 4.90 -9.95 -14.26
CA ARG A 143 3.98 -9.02 -14.93
C ARG A 143 2.59 -9.62 -15.00
N VAL A 144 1.61 -8.94 -14.42
CA VAL A 144 0.20 -9.27 -14.60
C VAL A 144 -0.23 -8.82 -16.00
N PRO A 145 -0.96 -9.65 -16.78
CA PRO A 145 -1.58 -9.20 -18.02
C PRO A 145 -2.51 -8.01 -17.75
N TYR A 146 -2.07 -6.82 -18.16
CA TYR A 146 -2.71 -5.57 -17.82
C TYR A 146 -2.88 -4.72 -19.08
N LYS A 147 -4.07 -4.14 -19.24
CA LYS A 147 -4.32 -3.12 -20.25
C LYS A 147 -4.22 -1.76 -19.57
N GLU A 148 -3.31 -0.93 -20.07
CA GLU A 148 -3.07 0.41 -19.54
C GLU A 148 -4.37 1.20 -19.37
N GLU A 149 -4.55 1.74 -18.16
CA GLU A 149 -5.67 2.59 -17.79
C GLU A 149 -5.27 4.08 -17.91
N PRO A 150 -6.16 4.98 -18.36
CA PRO A 150 -5.87 6.41 -18.38
C PRO A 150 -5.63 7.01 -16.98
N GLN A 151 -4.36 7.14 -16.56
CA GLN A 151 -3.99 7.45 -15.17
C GLN A 151 -4.48 6.37 -14.19
N GLY A 152 -3.99 5.13 -14.35
CA GLY A 152 -4.28 4.05 -13.41
C GLY A 152 -3.65 4.30 -12.05
N GLU A 153 -4.46 4.54 -11.02
CA GLU A 153 -3.98 5.02 -9.71
C GLU A 153 -4.09 3.99 -8.58
N ALA A 154 -4.97 3.00 -8.68
CA ALA A 154 -5.19 2.06 -7.57
C ALA A 154 -5.07 0.59 -8.00
N VAL A 155 -4.58 -0.25 -7.08
CA VAL A 155 -4.65 -1.71 -7.13
C VAL A 155 -5.00 -2.24 -5.74
N CYS A 156 -5.80 -3.31 -5.68
CA CYS A 156 -5.94 -4.12 -4.48
C CYS A 156 -6.23 -5.58 -4.81
N PHE A 157 -5.96 -6.45 -3.84
CA PHE A 157 -6.47 -7.81 -3.84
C PHE A 157 -7.98 -7.82 -3.49
N GLY A 158 -8.70 -8.78 -4.08
CA GLY A 158 -10.01 -9.16 -3.58
C GLY A 158 -9.95 -9.81 -2.19
N GLN A 159 -11.11 -9.93 -1.54
CA GLN A 159 -11.23 -10.45 -0.17
C GLN A 159 -10.74 -11.91 -0.02
N ASP A 160 -10.83 -12.69 -1.10
CA ASP A 160 -10.32 -14.05 -1.16
C ASP A 160 -9.47 -14.27 -2.43
N PHE A 161 -8.90 -15.47 -2.56
CA PHE A 161 -8.05 -15.81 -3.71
C PHE A 161 -8.80 -15.73 -5.04
N ASN A 162 -10.07 -16.14 -5.08
CA ASN A 162 -10.86 -16.23 -6.30
C ASN A 162 -11.39 -14.87 -6.78
N ALA A 163 -11.46 -13.89 -5.88
CA ALA A 163 -11.91 -12.53 -6.18
C ALA A 163 -10.91 -11.73 -7.05
N GLY A 164 -9.70 -12.25 -7.27
CA GLY A 164 -8.75 -11.65 -8.20
C GLY A 164 -8.07 -10.38 -7.68
N LEU A 165 -7.70 -9.51 -8.61
CA LEU A 165 -7.17 -8.17 -8.38
C LEU A 165 -8.15 -7.14 -8.94
N PHE A 166 -8.24 -5.99 -8.30
CA PHE A 166 -9.02 -4.86 -8.79
C PHE A 166 -8.12 -3.67 -9.03
N THR A 167 -8.40 -2.90 -10.08
CA THR A 167 -7.77 -1.61 -10.34
C THR A 167 -8.79 -0.52 -10.64
N LEU A 168 -8.36 0.71 -10.41
CA LEU A 168 -9.16 1.89 -10.68
C LEU A 168 -8.27 3.02 -11.21
N SER A 169 -8.78 3.72 -12.21
CA SER A 169 -8.17 4.90 -12.82
C SER A 169 -8.76 6.19 -12.27
N GLU A 170 -8.06 7.31 -12.46
CA GLU A 170 -8.68 8.61 -12.28
C GLU A 170 -9.88 8.79 -13.23
N SER A 171 -10.99 9.31 -12.71
CA SER A 171 -12.20 9.51 -13.53
C SER A 171 -12.09 10.67 -14.50
N ARG A 172 -11.08 11.55 -14.34
CA ARG A 172 -10.88 12.82 -15.08
C ARG A 172 -12.16 13.65 -15.24
N GLY A 173 -13.01 13.65 -14.22
CA GLY A 173 -14.27 14.39 -14.20
C GLY A 173 -15.51 13.57 -14.57
N SER A 174 -15.37 12.27 -14.85
CA SER A 174 -16.51 11.37 -15.06
C SER A 174 -17.17 11.00 -13.73
N SER A 175 -18.50 10.93 -13.70
CA SER A 175 -19.29 10.54 -12.53
C SER A 175 -19.26 9.03 -12.26
N GLU A 176 -18.96 8.23 -13.29
CA GLU A 176 -18.85 6.79 -13.21
C GLU A 176 -17.54 6.37 -13.89
N PHE A 177 -16.86 5.41 -13.29
CA PHE A 177 -15.63 4.84 -13.83
C PHE A 177 -15.60 3.34 -13.51
N PRO A 178 -15.23 2.48 -14.46
CA PRO A 178 -15.24 1.04 -14.24
C PRO A 178 -14.20 0.63 -13.21
N LEU A 179 -14.61 -0.17 -12.23
CA LEU A 179 -13.72 -1.00 -11.45
C LEU A 179 -13.27 -2.18 -12.32
N ILE A 180 -11.99 -2.28 -12.62
CA ILE A 180 -11.46 -3.30 -13.53
C ILE A 180 -10.98 -4.48 -12.72
N HIS A 181 -11.41 -5.69 -13.12
CA HIS A 181 -11.01 -6.94 -12.49
C HIS A 181 -9.96 -7.67 -13.34
N HIS A 182 -8.95 -8.22 -12.68
CA HIS A 182 -7.89 -9.04 -13.27
C HIS A 182 -7.80 -10.37 -12.54
N ALA A 183 -7.41 -11.42 -13.26
CA ALA A 183 -7.11 -12.69 -12.62
C ALA A 183 -5.89 -12.55 -11.69
N ARG A 184 -5.97 -13.19 -10.52
CA ARG A 184 -4.81 -13.42 -9.64
C ARG A 184 -3.95 -14.52 -10.26
N LEU A 185 -2.64 -14.39 -10.17
CA LEU A 185 -1.66 -15.31 -10.77
C LEU A 185 -1.42 -16.55 -9.90
#